data_AF-A0A7L3HIR3-F1
#
_entry.id   AF-A0A7L3HIR3-F1
#
_cell.length_a   1.000
_cell.length_b   1.000
_cell.length_c   1.000
_cell.angle_alpha   90.00
_cell.angle_beta   90.00
_cell.angle_gamma   90.00
#
_symmetry.space_group_name_H-M   'P 1'
#
loop_
_entity.id
_entity.type
_entity.pdbx_description
1 polymer ?
#
loop_
_entity_poly.entity_id
_entity_poly.type
_entity_poly.pdbx_seq_one_letter_code
_entity_poly.pdbx_strand_id
1 'polypeptide(L)'
;RYIMKSFNFYIFPKPFNRNSPDVKFVCQSSSIDFLANQGFDFNKVFRNGIPYLNQEEERQLREQYDEKRSQANGAGSLSYISPNSTKCPVTIPEDQKKFVEKVVEQIEDLLKNEESESLELEPCTGFQRKLIYQTLSWKYPKGIHVETLESDKKERYIVITKVDEEERKRREQQKQAKEQEELNDAVGFSRVVHAIANSGKLVIGHNMLLDVMHTIHQFYCPLPDDLSEFKEVTSCVFPRLLDTKLMASTQPFKEIINNTSLAELEKRLKEVPFSPPKVESAEGFPSYDTASEQLHEAGYDAYITGLCFISMANFLGSFLSPPKNHVSARSKLIEPFFNK
;
A
#
# COMPACT_ATOMS: atom_id res chain seq x y z
N ARG A 1 -32.51 0.03 -8.42
CA ARG A 1 -31.56 -1.10 -8.57
C ARG A 1 -30.23 -0.68 -7.95
N TYR A 2 -29.52 -1.61 -7.33
CA TYR A 2 -28.17 -1.42 -6.83
C TYR A 2 -27.16 -2.04 -7.80
N ILE A 3 -25.99 -1.42 -7.92
CA ILE A 3 -24.88 -1.94 -8.73
C ILE A 3 -23.73 -2.20 -7.77
N MET A 4 -23.20 -3.42 -7.77
CA MET A 4 -22.15 -3.85 -6.84
C MET A 4 -20.81 -4.12 -7.55
N LYS A 5 -19.73 -3.96 -6.79
CA LYS A 5 -18.36 -4.37 -7.15
C LYS A 5 -17.73 -4.92 -5.88
N SER A 6 -17.44 -6.22 -5.85
CA SER A 6 -16.73 -6.86 -4.73
C SER A 6 -15.25 -7.02 -5.04
N PHE A 7 -14.44 -6.99 -3.98
CA PHE A 7 -12.98 -7.17 -4.05
C PHE A 7 -12.53 -8.02 -2.86
N ASN A 8 -11.55 -8.89 -3.09
CA ASN A 8 -10.81 -9.56 -2.02
C ASN A 8 -9.36 -9.08 -2.06
N PHE A 9 -8.91 -8.46 -0.97
CA PHE A 9 -7.54 -8.00 -0.80
C PHE A 9 -6.80 -8.95 0.13
N TYR A 10 -5.82 -9.67 -0.40
CA TYR A 10 -4.94 -10.51 0.39
C TYR A 10 -3.75 -9.68 0.82
N ILE A 11 -3.54 -9.56 2.13
CA ILE A 11 -2.59 -8.64 2.74
C ILE A 11 -1.59 -9.42 3.60
N PHE A 12 -0.35 -8.95 3.65
CA PHE A 12 0.68 -9.55 4.49
C PHE A 12 1.72 -8.51 4.89
N PRO A 13 2.14 -8.45 6.18
CA PRO A 13 3.14 -7.48 6.64
C PRO A 13 4.55 -7.87 6.18
N LYS A 14 4.78 -7.82 4.87
CA LYS A 14 6.07 -8.13 4.26
C LYS A 14 7.06 -7.00 4.59
N PRO A 15 8.21 -7.31 5.23
CA PRO A 15 9.24 -6.30 5.48
C PRO A 15 9.72 -5.67 4.15
N PHE A 16 9.63 -4.34 4.04
CA PHE A 16 10.03 -3.62 2.84
C PHE A 16 11.55 -3.67 2.63
N ASN A 17 12.32 -3.52 3.70
CA ASN A 17 13.78 -3.64 3.69
C ASN A 17 14.29 -4.26 5.01
N ARG A 18 15.61 -4.43 5.15
CA ARG A 18 16.23 -5.03 6.34
C ARG A 18 16.02 -4.26 7.64
N ASN A 19 15.67 -2.98 7.56
CA ASN A 19 15.41 -2.11 8.72
C ASN A 19 13.91 -2.01 9.02
N SER A 20 13.04 -2.58 8.18
CA SER A 20 11.60 -2.61 8.43
C SER A 20 11.27 -3.54 9.60
N PRO A 21 10.20 -3.26 10.35
CA PRO A 21 9.71 -4.16 11.39
C PRO A 21 9.43 -5.57 10.84
N ASP A 22 9.87 -6.59 11.57
CA ASP A 22 9.54 -7.99 11.30
C ASP A 22 8.35 -8.40 12.17
N VAL A 23 7.15 -8.32 11.59
CA VAL A 23 5.88 -8.49 12.31
C VAL A 23 5.67 -9.96 12.67
N LYS A 24 5.44 -10.22 13.96
CA LYS A 24 5.05 -11.54 14.48
C LYS A 24 3.55 -11.55 14.71
N PHE A 25 2.86 -12.51 14.12
CA PHE A 25 1.41 -12.70 14.29
C PHE A 25 1.12 -14.14 14.73
N VAL A 26 -0.06 -14.34 15.30
CA VAL A 26 -0.51 -15.64 15.81
C VAL A 26 -1.49 -16.28 14.82
N CYS A 27 -1.33 -17.57 14.59
CA CYS A 27 -2.31 -18.39 13.86
C CYS A 27 -3.03 -19.31 14.84
N GLN A 28 -4.36 -19.27 14.84
CA GLN A 28 -5.18 -20.21 15.60
C GLN A 28 -5.56 -21.41 14.71
N SER A 29 -5.22 -22.63 15.13
CA SER A 29 -5.38 -23.84 14.31
C SER A 29 -6.82 -24.06 13.82
N SER A 30 -7.82 -23.85 14.69
CA SER A 30 -9.24 -24.02 14.31
C SER A 30 -9.70 -22.99 13.27
N SER A 31 -9.16 -21.77 13.30
CA SER A 31 -9.51 -20.72 12.33
C SER A 31 -8.87 -21.01 10.97
N ILE A 32 -7.64 -21.52 10.96
CA ILE A 32 -6.96 -21.97 9.74
C ILE A 32 -7.68 -23.17 9.12
N ASP A 33 -8.08 -24.16 9.92
CA ASP A 33 -8.85 -25.32 9.47
C ASP A 33 -10.19 -24.91 8.84
N PHE A 34 -10.93 -24.01 9.49
CA PHE A 34 -12.17 -23.46 8.94
C PHE A 34 -11.93 -22.79 7.58
N LEU A 35 -10.94 -21.91 7.46
CA LEU A 35 -10.62 -21.23 6.18
C LEU A 35 -10.19 -22.22 5.09
N ALA A 36 -9.42 -23.25 5.44
CA ALA A 36 -9.02 -24.30 4.51
C ALA A 36 -10.24 -25.06 3.97
N ASN A 37 -11.20 -25.39 4.84
CA ASN A 37 -12.47 -26.03 4.46
C ASN A 37 -13.36 -25.12 3.61
N GLN A 38 -13.17 -23.80 3.67
CA GLN A 38 -13.83 -22.81 2.80
C GLN A 38 -13.05 -22.52 1.50
N GLY A 39 -11.99 -23.28 1.20
CA GLY A 39 -11.22 -23.12 -0.05
C GLY A 39 -10.31 -21.88 -0.07
N PHE A 40 -9.95 -21.33 1.09
CA PHE A 40 -9.05 -20.18 1.18
C PHE A 40 -7.64 -20.52 0.66
N ASP A 41 -7.14 -19.75 -0.31
CA ASP A 41 -5.78 -19.91 -0.83
C ASP A 41 -4.76 -19.11 -0.01
N PHE A 42 -4.13 -19.78 0.95
CA PHE A 42 -3.10 -19.20 1.81
C PHE A 42 -1.87 -18.68 1.04
N ASN A 43 -1.61 -19.14 -0.19
CA ASN A 43 -0.50 -18.60 -0.99
C ASN A 43 -0.76 -17.15 -1.40
N LYS A 44 -2.03 -16.75 -1.59
CA LYS A 44 -2.38 -15.37 -1.87
C LYS A 44 -2.01 -14.43 -0.72
N VAL A 45 -2.00 -14.92 0.51
CA VAL A 45 -1.54 -14.19 1.70
C VAL A 45 -0.02 -14.29 1.84
N PHE A 46 0.51 -15.49 2.09
CA PHE A 46 1.89 -15.65 2.55
C PHE A 46 2.95 -15.49 1.44
N ARG A 47 2.58 -15.66 0.16
CA ARG A 47 3.52 -15.52 -0.97
C ARG A 47 3.29 -14.22 -1.73
N ASN A 48 2.03 -13.89 -1.97
CA ASN A 48 1.63 -12.81 -2.87
C ASN A 48 0.87 -11.66 -2.17
N GLY A 49 0.85 -11.65 -0.84
CA GLY A 49 0.10 -10.66 -0.07
C GLY A 49 0.58 -9.24 -0.35
N ILE A 50 -0.38 -8.33 -0.50
CA ILE A 50 -0.14 -6.90 -0.64
C ILE A 50 0.50 -6.40 0.66
N PRO A 51 1.67 -5.74 0.60
CA PRO A 51 2.28 -5.14 1.78
C PRO A 51 1.41 -3.99 2.32
N TYR A 52 1.69 -3.59 3.54
CA TYR A 52 1.10 -2.42 4.13
C TYR A 52 2.05 -1.80 5.16
N LEU A 53 1.88 -0.51 5.39
CA LEU A 53 2.49 0.23 6.49
C LEU A 53 1.41 1.04 7.19
N ASN A 54 1.50 1.15 8.51
CA ASN A 54 0.67 2.10 9.24
C ASN A 54 1.19 3.55 9.07
N GLN A 55 0.48 4.53 9.61
CA GLN A 55 0.79 5.95 9.44
C GLN A 55 2.18 6.33 10.01
N GLU A 56 2.57 5.73 11.13
CA GLU A 56 3.85 5.99 11.78
C GLU A 56 5.00 5.38 10.97
N GLU A 57 4.84 4.15 10.50
CA GLU A 57 5.82 3.44 9.68
C GLU A 57 6.00 4.12 8.32
N GLU A 58 4.92 4.57 7.69
CA GLU A 58 4.97 5.35 6.46
C GLU A 58 5.74 6.66 6.67
N ARG A 59 5.45 7.39 7.77
CA ARG A 59 6.15 8.64 8.08
C ARG A 59 7.64 8.41 8.26
N GLN A 60 8.03 7.40 9.05
CA GLN A 60 9.44 7.06 9.27
C GLN A 60 10.14 6.67 7.96
N LEU A 61 9.47 5.91 7.09
CA LEU A 61 10.04 5.52 5.81
C LEU A 61 10.22 6.74 4.89
N ARG A 62 9.26 7.66 4.84
CA ARG A 62 9.35 8.93 4.11
C ARG A 62 10.53 9.78 4.60
N GLU A 63 10.63 9.98 5.90
CA GLU A 63 11.72 10.74 6.53
C GLU A 63 13.09 10.15 6.19
N GLN A 64 13.24 8.82 6.25
CA GLN A 64 14.50 8.14 5.87
C GLN A 64 14.88 8.37 4.40
N TYR A 65 13.92 8.43 3.48
CA TYR A 65 14.18 8.73 2.08
C TYR A 65 14.58 10.19 1.87
N ASP A 66 13.89 11.12 2.55
CA ASP A 66 14.21 12.55 2.49
C ASP A 66 15.58 12.87 3.09
N GLU A 67 15.97 12.20 4.18
CA GLU A 67 17.31 12.30 4.76
C GLU A 67 18.39 11.78 3.81
N LYS A 68 18.19 10.58 3.24
CA LYS A 68 19.10 10.02 2.22
C LYS A 68 19.25 10.95 1.02
N ARG A 69 18.15 11.58 0.59
CA ARG A 69 18.14 12.54 -0.51
C ARG A 69 18.85 13.84 -0.14
N SER A 70 18.67 14.35 1.07
CA SER A 70 19.35 15.54 1.57
C SER A 70 20.86 15.32 1.67
N GLN A 71 21.27 14.13 2.12
CA GLN A 71 22.68 13.71 2.11
C GLN A 71 23.21 13.56 0.67
N ALA A 72 22.40 13.00 -0.25
CA ALA A 72 22.75 12.86 -1.66
C ALA A 72 22.84 14.20 -2.43
N ASN A 73 22.05 15.21 -2.05
CA ASN A 73 22.11 16.55 -2.63
C ASN A 73 23.32 17.36 -2.13
N GLY A 74 24.04 16.88 -1.11
CA GLY A 74 25.38 17.35 -0.73
C GLY A 74 26.52 16.61 -1.42
N ALA A 75 26.33 15.32 -1.73
CA ALA A 75 27.20 14.50 -2.58
C ALA A 75 26.42 13.23 -2.94
N GLY A 76 26.17 12.98 -4.23
CA GLY A 76 25.31 11.90 -4.70
C GLY A 76 25.57 10.57 -3.99
N SER A 77 24.48 9.88 -3.62
CA SER A 77 24.48 8.56 -2.97
C SER A 77 25.40 7.58 -3.71
N LEU A 78 26.63 7.48 -3.24
CA LEU A 78 27.64 6.53 -3.68
C LEU A 78 28.09 5.78 -2.43
N SER A 79 27.91 4.47 -2.45
CA SER A 79 28.19 3.52 -1.35
C SER A 79 29.66 3.45 -0.89
N TYR A 80 30.51 4.37 -1.35
CA TYR A 80 31.96 4.36 -1.14
C TYR A 80 32.59 5.74 -0.84
N ILE A 81 31.81 6.78 -0.54
CA ILE A 81 32.39 8.09 -0.21
C ILE A 81 32.54 8.25 1.31
N SER A 82 33.78 8.49 1.72
CA SER A 82 34.17 8.93 3.07
C SER A 82 33.73 10.40 3.27
N PRO A 83 33.39 10.87 4.49
CA PRO A 83 32.61 12.10 4.75
C PRO A 83 33.16 13.46 4.25
N ASN A 84 34.26 13.50 3.49
CA ASN A 84 35.06 14.69 3.22
C ASN A 84 35.31 15.02 1.71
N SER A 85 34.55 14.46 0.76
CA SER A 85 34.96 14.50 -0.66
C SER A 85 34.65 15.78 -1.45
N THR A 86 33.96 16.78 -0.91
CA THR A 86 33.37 17.81 -1.78
C THR A 86 34.25 19.03 -2.08
N LYS A 87 35.48 19.16 -1.56
CA LYS A 87 36.25 20.42 -1.74
C LYS A 87 37.78 20.37 -1.92
N CYS A 88 38.44 19.21 -2.02
CA CYS A 88 39.90 19.17 -2.15
C CYS A 88 40.40 18.27 -3.30
N PRO A 89 41.49 18.65 -3.99
CA PRO A 89 42.21 17.74 -4.88
C PRO A 89 42.65 16.52 -4.09
N VAL A 90 42.24 15.33 -4.54
CA VAL A 90 42.62 14.07 -3.89
C VAL A 90 44.09 13.80 -4.17
N THR A 91 44.88 13.59 -3.12
CA THR A 91 46.25 13.11 -3.25
C THR A 91 46.23 11.68 -3.78
N ILE A 92 46.54 11.51 -5.06
CA ILE A 92 46.63 10.20 -5.70
C ILE A 92 48.01 9.62 -5.35
N PRO A 93 48.09 8.39 -4.79
CA PRO A 93 49.37 7.72 -4.56
C PRO A 93 50.18 7.57 -5.87
N GLU A 94 51.50 7.68 -5.79
CA GLU A 94 52.38 7.71 -6.98
C GLU A 94 52.25 6.44 -7.82
N ASP A 95 51.98 5.29 -7.20
CA ASP A 95 51.76 4.00 -7.86
C ASP A 95 50.43 3.92 -8.64
N GLN A 96 49.44 4.74 -8.28
CA GLN A 96 48.13 4.80 -8.96
C GLN A 96 48.00 5.97 -9.93
N LYS A 97 48.97 6.89 -9.95
CA LYS A 97 48.90 8.12 -10.74
C LYS A 97 48.77 7.86 -12.24
N LYS A 98 49.61 6.97 -12.79
CA LYS A 98 49.55 6.56 -14.20
C LYS A 98 48.20 5.94 -14.59
N PHE A 99 47.61 5.19 -13.66
CA PHE A 99 46.30 4.56 -13.89
C PHE A 99 45.20 5.61 -13.99
N VAL A 100 45.14 6.55 -13.04
CA VAL A 100 44.13 7.63 -13.06
C VAL A 100 44.33 8.56 -14.25
N GLU A 101 45.57 8.89 -14.61
CA GLU A 101 45.90 9.68 -15.80
C GLU A 101 45.39 9.01 -17.08
N LYS A 102 45.59 7.69 -17.22
CA LYS A 102 45.06 6.92 -18.36
C LYS A 102 43.53 6.96 -18.42
N VAL A 103 42.84 6.80 -17.29
CA VAL A 103 41.37 6.87 -17.25
C VAL A 103 40.87 8.26 -17.64
N VAL A 104 41.53 9.32 -17.15
CA VAL A 104 41.23 10.70 -17.53
C VAL A 104 41.41 10.93 -19.03
N GLU A 105 42.49 10.42 -19.62
CA GLU A 105 42.75 10.54 -21.06
C GLU A 105 41.63 9.90 -21.88
N GLN A 106 41.17 8.70 -21.51
CA GLN A 106 40.04 8.03 -22.16
C GLN A 106 38.74 8.85 -22.08
N ILE A 107 38.53 9.60 -20.99
CA ILE A 107 37.34 10.45 -20.82
C ILE A 107 37.44 11.73 -21.66
N GLU A 108 38.61 12.35 -21.74
CA GLU A 108 38.84 13.49 -22.64
C GLU A 108 38.62 13.10 -24.11
N ASP A 109 39.06 11.91 -24.50
CA ASP A 109 38.82 11.36 -25.83
C ASP A 109 37.33 11.07 -26.07
N LEU A 110 36.64 10.50 -25.07
CA LEU A 110 35.18 10.34 -25.11
C LEU A 110 34.53 11.71 -25.34
N LEU A 111 34.81 12.71 -24.53
CA LEU A 111 34.18 14.04 -24.60
C LEU A 111 34.35 14.71 -25.98
N LYS A 112 35.49 14.51 -26.65
CA LYS A 112 35.76 15.04 -28.00
C LYS A 112 35.08 14.25 -29.12
N ASN A 113 34.79 12.97 -28.90
CA ASN A 113 34.23 12.09 -29.93
C ASN A 113 32.71 12.25 -30.05
N GLU A 114 32.19 12.80 -31.14
CA GLU A 114 30.73 12.98 -31.35
C GLU A 114 29.96 11.66 -31.55
N GLU A 115 30.60 10.57 -31.99
CA GLU A 115 29.94 9.29 -32.28
C GLU A 115 29.77 8.39 -31.05
N SER A 116 30.56 8.60 -30.00
CA SER A 116 30.55 7.76 -28.79
C SER A 116 29.86 8.44 -27.62
N GLU A 117 28.75 7.85 -27.16
CA GLU A 117 27.98 8.36 -26.01
C GLU A 117 28.47 7.81 -24.66
N SER A 118 29.13 6.65 -24.64
CA SER A 118 29.58 5.98 -23.42
C SER A 118 30.96 5.34 -23.53
N LEU A 119 31.65 5.22 -22.39
CA LEU A 119 32.93 4.54 -22.22
C LEU A 119 32.82 3.50 -21.11
N GLU A 120 33.21 2.27 -21.41
CA GLU A 120 33.36 1.20 -20.40
C GLU A 120 34.83 1.09 -20.00
N LEU A 121 35.10 1.18 -18.70
CA LEU A 121 36.44 0.97 -18.14
C LEU A 121 36.63 -0.50 -17.78
N GLU A 122 37.85 -1.00 -17.98
CA GLU A 122 38.22 -2.35 -17.53
C GLU A 122 37.98 -2.53 -16.01
N PRO A 123 37.61 -3.75 -15.56
CA PRO A 123 37.45 -4.05 -14.15
C PRO A 123 38.69 -3.66 -13.34
N CYS A 124 38.47 -2.95 -12.23
CA CYS A 124 39.54 -2.46 -11.38
C CYS A 124 39.28 -2.75 -9.90
N THR A 125 40.33 -2.62 -9.10
CA THR A 125 40.26 -2.85 -7.65
C THR A 125 39.31 -1.85 -6.98
N GLY A 126 38.76 -2.20 -5.81
CA GLY A 126 37.89 -1.30 -5.05
C GLY A 126 38.56 0.04 -4.72
N PHE A 127 39.88 0.03 -4.50
CA PHE A 127 40.67 1.24 -4.26
C PHE A 127 40.78 2.12 -5.51
N GLN A 128 41.12 1.54 -6.66
CA GLN A 128 41.17 2.25 -7.94
C GLN A 128 39.82 2.86 -8.32
N ARG A 129 38.74 2.09 -8.14
CA ARG A 129 37.39 2.59 -8.36
C ARG A 129 37.06 3.79 -7.47
N LYS A 130 37.42 3.75 -6.19
CA LYS A 130 37.28 4.90 -5.29
C LYS A 130 38.05 6.13 -5.81
N LEU A 131 39.29 5.95 -6.25
CA LEU A 131 40.11 7.02 -6.83
C LEU A 131 39.49 7.60 -8.10
N ILE A 132 38.92 6.76 -8.97
CA ILE A 132 38.17 7.20 -10.16
C ILE A 132 37.00 8.09 -9.74
N TYR A 133 36.08 7.59 -8.91
CA TYR A 133 34.92 8.37 -8.47
C TYR A 133 35.31 9.72 -7.84
N GLN A 134 36.32 9.71 -6.97
CA GLN A 134 36.83 10.94 -6.35
C GLN A 134 37.40 11.92 -7.38
N THR A 135 38.24 11.45 -8.30
CA THR A 135 38.86 12.28 -9.34
C THR A 135 37.80 12.87 -10.26
N LEU A 136 36.85 12.06 -10.71
CA LEU A 136 35.80 12.50 -11.63
C LEU A 136 34.84 13.49 -10.98
N SER A 137 34.50 13.29 -9.70
CA SER A 137 33.61 14.21 -8.97
C SER A 137 34.10 15.66 -8.93
N TRP A 138 35.43 15.84 -8.83
CA TRP A 138 36.07 17.16 -8.83
C TRP A 138 36.36 17.67 -10.25
N LYS A 139 36.90 16.81 -11.12
CA LYS A 139 37.40 17.21 -12.43
C LYS A 139 36.29 17.41 -13.47
N TYR A 140 35.21 16.65 -13.35
CA TYR A 140 34.04 16.70 -14.25
C TYR A 140 32.75 16.80 -13.42
N PRO A 141 32.48 17.96 -12.78
CA PRO A 141 31.29 18.14 -11.96
C PRO A 141 29.97 18.11 -12.76
N LYS A 142 30.07 18.21 -14.09
CA LYS A 142 28.97 18.26 -15.07
C LYS A 142 29.42 17.59 -16.38
N GLY A 143 28.47 17.18 -17.21
CA GLY A 143 28.73 16.65 -18.56
C GLY A 143 28.93 15.13 -18.64
N ILE A 144 29.14 14.46 -17.50
CA ILE A 144 29.26 12.99 -17.45
C ILE A 144 28.43 12.40 -16.30
N HIS A 145 27.95 11.18 -16.51
CA HIS A 145 27.39 10.30 -15.50
C HIS A 145 28.31 9.09 -15.33
N VAL A 146 28.50 8.66 -14.08
CA VAL A 146 29.39 7.55 -13.74
C VAL A 146 28.61 6.55 -12.92
N GLU A 147 28.58 5.30 -13.37
CA GLU A 147 27.95 4.19 -12.66
C GLU A 147 28.84 2.95 -12.64
N THR A 148 28.57 2.03 -11.72
CA THR A 148 29.27 0.75 -11.63
C THR A 148 28.30 -0.37 -11.91
N LEU A 149 28.59 -1.14 -12.95
CA LEU A 149 27.80 -2.30 -13.37
C LEU A 149 28.53 -3.59 -13.01
N GLU A 150 27.80 -4.70 -13.05
CA GLU A 150 28.32 -6.05 -12.80
C GLU A 150 28.07 -6.89 -14.04
N SER A 151 29.13 -7.49 -14.60
CA SER A 151 29.03 -8.35 -15.78
C SER A 151 28.44 -9.71 -15.44
N ASP A 152 28.10 -10.51 -16.45
CA ASP A 152 27.64 -11.90 -16.28
C ASP A 152 28.64 -12.77 -15.48
N LYS A 153 29.92 -12.41 -15.49
CA LYS A 153 31.01 -13.07 -14.75
C LYS A 153 31.15 -12.56 -13.30
N LYS A 154 30.25 -11.69 -12.83
CA LYS A 154 30.30 -10.99 -11.53
C LYS A 154 31.51 -10.07 -11.37
N GLU A 155 32.06 -9.58 -12.48
CA GLU A 155 33.14 -8.60 -12.47
C GLU A 155 32.55 -7.19 -12.51
N ARG A 156 32.98 -6.34 -11.58
CA ARG A 156 32.49 -4.95 -11.50
C ARG A 156 33.34 -4.03 -12.36
N TYR A 157 32.69 -3.30 -13.24
CA TYR A 157 33.30 -2.34 -14.15
C TYR A 157 32.57 -0.99 -14.08
N ILE A 158 33.21 0.07 -14.58
CA ILE A 158 32.66 1.43 -14.52
C ILE A 158 32.23 1.83 -15.92
N VAL A 159 31.02 2.40 -16.01
CA VAL A 159 30.50 3.00 -17.24
C VAL A 159 30.41 4.51 -17.05
N ILE A 160 30.90 5.24 -18.04
CA ILE A 160 30.88 6.69 -18.08
C ILE A 160 30.05 7.09 -19.30
N THR A 161 28.96 7.81 -19.09
CA THR A 161 28.07 8.27 -20.16
C THR A 161 28.12 9.78 -20.26
N LYS A 162 28.14 10.33 -21.47
CA LYS A 162 27.93 11.76 -21.67
C LYS A 162 26.50 12.10 -21.31
N VAL A 163 26.34 13.12 -20.48
CA VAL A 163 25.02 13.54 -20.03
C VAL A 163 24.97 15.06 -20.02
N ASP A 164 24.12 15.63 -20.87
CA ASP A 164 23.83 17.04 -20.84
C ASP A 164 22.98 17.42 -19.60
N GLU A 165 22.81 18.72 -19.34
CA GLU A 165 22.06 19.18 -18.17
C GLU A 165 20.56 18.86 -18.22
N GLU A 166 19.98 18.71 -19.41
CA GLU A 166 18.56 18.32 -19.55
C GLU A 166 18.36 16.84 -19.24
N GLU A 167 19.19 15.98 -19.84
CA GLU A 167 19.24 14.54 -19.62
C GLU A 167 19.56 14.22 -18.15
N ARG A 168 20.47 14.98 -17.52
CA ARG A 168 20.75 14.88 -16.08
C ARG A 168 19.50 15.13 -15.25
N LYS A 169 18.80 16.23 -15.51
CA LYS A 169 17.55 16.57 -14.82
C LYS A 169 16.48 15.51 -15.06
N ARG A 170 16.36 15.01 -16.29
CA ARG A 170 15.42 13.94 -16.65
C ARG A 170 15.70 12.66 -15.86
N ARG A 171 16.96 12.22 -15.80
CA ARG A 171 17.37 11.03 -15.03
C ARG A 171 17.09 11.18 -13.53
N GLU A 172 17.41 12.35 -12.97
CA GLU A 172 17.15 12.64 -11.55
C GLU A 172 15.63 12.64 -11.25
N GLN A 173 14.81 13.22 -12.12
CA GLN A 173 13.35 13.15 -12.00
C GLN A 173 12.83 11.72 -12.13
N GLN A 174 13.35 10.91 -13.06
CA GLN A 174 12.96 9.51 -13.22
C GLN A 174 13.32 8.68 -11.99
N LYS A 175 14.51 8.89 -11.42
CA LYS A 175 14.94 8.24 -10.19
C LYS A 175 14.00 8.60 -9.03
N GLN A 176 13.68 9.88 -8.86
CA GLN A 176 12.76 10.33 -7.82
C GLN A 176 11.34 9.78 -8.00
N ALA A 177 10.84 9.74 -9.24
CA ALA A 177 9.54 9.15 -9.55
C ALA A 177 9.51 7.66 -9.20
N LYS A 178 10.57 6.91 -9.53
CA LYS A 178 10.71 5.49 -9.19
C LYS A 178 10.76 5.27 -7.68
N GLU A 179 11.56 6.05 -6.96
CA GLU A 179 11.64 5.98 -5.49
C GLU A 179 10.29 6.26 -4.83
N GLN A 180 9.55 7.25 -5.35
CA GLN A 180 8.21 7.57 -4.86
C GLN A 180 7.21 6.44 -5.14
N GLU A 181 7.32 5.77 -6.29
CA GLU A 181 6.49 4.61 -6.64
C GLU A 181 6.79 3.42 -5.71
N GLU A 182 8.05 3.09 -5.49
CA GLU A 182 8.48 2.05 -4.54
C GLU A 182 7.96 2.31 -3.12
N LEU A 183 7.97 3.57 -2.69
CA LEU A 183 7.42 3.98 -1.40
C LEU A 183 5.89 3.82 -1.35
N ASN A 184 5.19 4.21 -2.40
CA ASN A 184 3.73 4.03 -2.49
C ASN A 184 3.34 2.54 -2.52
N ASP A 185 4.17 1.69 -3.12
CA ASP A 185 4.01 0.24 -3.12
C ASP A 185 4.27 -0.34 -1.73
N ALA A 186 5.21 0.21 -0.96
CA ALA A 186 5.46 -0.19 0.42
C ALA A 186 4.26 0.09 1.34
N VAL A 187 3.65 1.28 1.23
CA VAL A 187 2.43 1.64 1.95
C VAL A 187 1.26 0.73 1.55
N GLY A 188 1.21 0.34 0.27
CA GLY A 188 0.38 -0.73 -0.24
C GLY A 188 -1.10 -0.59 0.15
N PHE A 189 -1.64 -1.59 0.86
CA PHE A 189 -3.08 -1.67 1.13
C PHE A 189 -3.62 -0.54 2.01
N SER A 190 -2.79 0.10 2.86
CA SER A 190 -3.23 1.23 3.69
C SER A 190 -3.79 2.39 2.86
N ARG A 191 -3.35 2.54 1.60
CA ARG A 191 -3.90 3.51 0.64
C ARG A 191 -5.39 3.30 0.37
N VAL A 192 -5.86 2.06 0.34
CA VAL A 192 -7.28 1.72 0.17
C VAL A 192 -8.06 2.13 1.41
N VAL A 193 -7.54 1.86 2.60
CA VAL A 193 -8.15 2.24 3.88
C VAL A 193 -8.25 3.76 4.01
N HIS A 194 -7.18 4.49 3.68
CA HIS A 194 -7.20 5.95 3.63
C HIS A 194 -8.20 6.49 2.61
N ALA A 195 -8.33 5.85 1.44
CA ALA A 195 -9.35 6.24 0.45
C ALA A 195 -10.78 6.03 0.97
N ILE A 196 -11.04 4.95 1.71
CA ILE A 196 -12.34 4.71 2.37
C ILE A 196 -12.59 5.79 3.42
N ALA A 197 -11.62 6.05 4.31
CA ALA A 197 -11.71 7.07 5.35
C ALA A 197 -12.02 8.46 4.79
N ASN A 198 -11.21 8.90 3.82
CA ASN A 198 -11.33 10.20 3.17
C ASN A 198 -12.63 10.35 2.37
N SER A 199 -13.28 9.26 1.98
CA SER A 199 -14.54 9.32 1.25
C SER A 199 -15.70 9.84 2.11
N GLY A 200 -15.62 9.70 3.44
CA GLY A 200 -16.70 10.04 4.38
C GLY A 200 -18.02 9.27 4.14
N LYS A 201 -17.99 8.21 3.31
CA LYS A 201 -19.15 7.37 3.00
C LYS A 201 -19.44 6.43 4.17
N LEU A 202 -20.67 5.92 4.20
CA LEU A 202 -21.07 4.90 5.17
C LEU A 202 -20.31 3.59 4.92
N VAL A 203 -19.67 3.07 5.95
CA VAL A 203 -19.03 1.75 5.99
C VAL A 203 -19.93 0.83 6.81
N ILE A 204 -20.29 -0.31 6.22
CA ILE A 204 -21.22 -1.26 6.81
C ILE A 204 -20.46 -2.54 7.13
N GLY A 205 -20.65 -3.08 8.32
CA GLY A 205 -20.15 -4.38 8.72
C GLY A 205 -21.21 -5.21 9.44
N HIS A 206 -20.82 -6.41 9.86
CA HIS A 206 -21.67 -7.31 10.63
C HIS A 206 -20.85 -7.89 11.78
N ASN A 207 -21.18 -7.54 13.02
CA ASN A 207 -20.38 -7.91 14.19
C ASN A 207 -18.93 -7.41 14.08
N MET A 208 -18.76 -6.14 13.71
CA MET A 208 -17.54 -5.63 13.08
C MET A 208 -16.48 -5.08 14.04
N LEU A 209 -16.61 -5.33 15.35
CA LEU A 209 -15.67 -4.79 16.34
C LEU A 209 -14.23 -5.21 16.03
N LEU A 210 -14.00 -6.49 15.78
CA LEU A 210 -12.67 -7.01 15.46
C LEU A 210 -12.18 -6.52 14.10
N ASP A 211 -13.07 -6.40 13.12
CA ASP A 211 -12.73 -5.86 11.79
C ASP A 211 -12.22 -4.43 11.90
N VAL A 212 -12.92 -3.57 12.66
CA VAL A 212 -12.51 -2.19 12.91
C VAL A 212 -11.19 -2.14 13.69
N MET A 213 -11.06 -2.93 14.76
CA MET A 213 -9.82 -2.99 15.55
C MET A 213 -8.62 -3.39 14.70
N HIS A 214 -8.72 -4.48 13.93
CA HIS A 214 -7.61 -4.95 13.10
C HIS A 214 -7.29 -3.97 11.97
N THR A 215 -8.30 -3.33 11.38
CA THR A 215 -8.10 -2.34 10.30
C THR A 215 -7.36 -1.11 10.82
N ILE A 216 -7.75 -0.58 11.99
CA ILE A 216 -7.05 0.55 12.61
C ILE A 216 -5.63 0.14 13.01
N HIS A 217 -5.48 -1.01 13.69
CA HIS A 217 -4.20 -1.49 14.19
C HIS A 217 -3.14 -1.64 13.09
N GLN A 218 -3.54 -2.20 11.94
CA GLN A 218 -2.61 -2.56 10.87
C GLN A 218 -2.34 -1.40 9.90
N PHE A 219 -3.34 -0.56 9.61
CA PHE A 219 -3.24 0.41 8.51
C PHE A 219 -3.24 1.87 8.96
N TYR A 220 -3.47 2.13 10.24
CA TYR A 220 -3.53 3.49 10.76
C TYR A 220 -2.54 3.69 11.90
N CYS A 221 -2.78 3.10 13.06
CA CYS A 221 -1.89 3.19 14.21
C CYS A 221 -2.09 1.99 15.14
N PRO A 222 -1.09 1.64 15.97
CA PRO A 222 -1.30 0.73 17.09
C PRO A 222 -2.54 1.13 17.91
N LEU A 223 -3.26 0.14 18.44
CA LEU A 223 -4.46 0.44 19.23
C LEU A 223 -4.03 1.18 20.51
N PRO A 224 -4.71 2.28 20.86
CA PRO A 224 -4.42 2.97 22.10
C PRO A 224 -4.85 2.13 23.31
N ASP A 225 -4.26 2.41 24.46
CA ASP A 225 -4.56 1.69 25.71
C ASP A 225 -5.97 2.02 26.24
N ASP A 226 -6.45 3.24 25.97
CA ASP A 226 -7.73 3.74 26.45
C ASP A 226 -8.86 3.59 25.41
N LEU A 227 -10.01 3.07 25.85
CA LEU A 227 -11.20 2.91 25.01
C LEU A 227 -11.70 4.26 24.45
N SER A 228 -11.54 5.35 25.18
CA SER A 228 -11.95 6.68 24.71
C SER A 228 -11.12 7.11 23.49
N GLU A 229 -9.81 6.95 23.57
CA GLU A 229 -8.90 7.25 22.46
C GLU A 229 -9.16 6.33 21.27
N PHE A 230 -9.43 5.04 21.51
CA PHE A 230 -9.80 4.13 20.43
C PHE A 230 -11.06 4.59 19.69
N LYS A 231 -12.06 5.11 20.40
CA LYS A 231 -13.28 5.66 19.78
C LYS A 231 -13.00 6.93 18.97
N GLU A 232 -12.09 7.78 19.45
CA GLU A 232 -11.66 8.98 18.73
C GLU A 232 -10.96 8.61 17.42
N VAL A 233 -9.97 7.72 17.49
CA VAL A 233 -9.27 7.18 16.32
C VAL A 233 -10.26 6.50 15.36
N THR A 234 -11.17 5.67 15.88
CA THR A 234 -12.21 5.02 15.06
C THR A 234 -13.08 6.05 14.33
N SER A 235 -13.45 7.14 14.98
CA SER A 235 -14.26 8.20 14.36
C SER A 235 -13.48 8.99 13.29
N CYS A 236 -12.16 9.10 13.43
CA CYS A 236 -11.29 9.68 12.41
C CYS A 236 -11.16 8.78 11.17
N VAL A 237 -10.97 7.46 11.36
CA VAL A 237 -10.79 6.51 10.25
C VAL A 237 -12.13 6.19 9.59
N PHE A 238 -13.18 5.96 10.37
CA PHE A 238 -14.51 5.60 9.87
C PHE A 238 -15.57 6.55 10.45
N PRO A 239 -15.78 7.73 9.85
CA PRO A 239 -16.71 8.73 10.39
C PRO A 239 -18.17 8.27 10.40
N ARG A 240 -18.51 7.25 9.58
CA ARG A 240 -19.84 6.65 9.52
C ARG A 240 -19.74 5.13 9.42
N LEU A 241 -19.92 4.46 10.54
CA LEU A 241 -20.05 3.02 10.69
C LEU A 241 -21.51 2.62 10.88
N LEU A 242 -21.88 1.42 10.44
CA LEU A 242 -23.14 0.77 10.79
C LEU A 242 -22.92 -0.74 10.88
N ASP A 243 -23.21 -1.29 12.06
CA ASP A 243 -23.20 -2.73 12.28
C ASP A 243 -24.60 -3.32 12.05
N THR A 244 -24.73 -4.18 11.05
CA THR A 244 -26.01 -4.82 10.70
C THR A 244 -26.50 -5.79 11.76
N LYS A 245 -25.61 -6.43 12.53
CA LYS A 245 -26.00 -7.29 13.65
C LYS A 245 -26.66 -6.47 14.74
N LEU A 246 -26.09 -5.31 15.06
CA LEU A 246 -26.65 -4.39 16.04
C LEU A 246 -27.95 -3.75 15.53
N MET A 247 -28.00 -3.34 14.26
CA MET A 247 -29.21 -2.81 13.62
C MET A 247 -30.37 -3.83 13.72
N ALA A 248 -30.13 -5.08 13.36
CA ALA A 248 -31.11 -6.17 13.47
C ALA A 248 -31.54 -6.46 14.91
N SER A 249 -30.66 -6.19 15.89
CA SER A 249 -30.93 -6.37 17.32
C SER A 249 -31.61 -5.17 17.99
N THR A 250 -31.89 -4.11 17.22
CA THR A 250 -32.49 -2.86 17.69
C THR A 250 -33.93 -2.74 17.16
N GLN A 251 -34.80 -2.00 17.87
CA GLN A 251 -36.15 -1.76 17.38
C GLN A 251 -36.13 -0.95 16.06
N PRO A 252 -37.05 -1.23 15.11
CA PRO A 252 -38.16 -2.19 15.18
C PRO A 252 -37.79 -3.64 14.80
N PHE A 253 -36.53 -3.92 14.45
CA PHE A 253 -36.12 -5.23 13.93
C PHE A 253 -36.10 -6.33 14.98
N LYS A 254 -35.80 -5.97 16.24
CA LYS A 254 -35.73 -6.90 17.37
C LYS A 254 -37.01 -7.71 17.59
N GLU A 255 -38.18 -7.18 17.22
CA GLU A 255 -39.47 -7.88 17.32
C GLU A 255 -39.71 -8.89 16.19
N ILE A 256 -38.97 -8.77 15.10
CA ILE A 256 -39.21 -9.48 13.83
C ILE A 256 -38.09 -10.49 13.54
N ILE A 257 -36.87 -10.22 14.02
CA ILE A 257 -35.66 -10.97 13.75
C ILE A 257 -35.17 -11.66 15.04
N ASN A 258 -35.21 -12.98 15.05
CA ASN A 258 -34.86 -13.79 16.23
C ASN A 258 -33.38 -14.23 16.24
N ASN A 259 -32.76 -14.38 15.07
CA ASN A 259 -31.36 -14.77 14.93
C ASN A 259 -30.64 -13.75 14.05
N THR A 260 -29.50 -13.28 14.53
CA THR A 260 -28.71 -12.22 13.90
C THR A 260 -27.32 -12.72 13.47
N SER A 261 -27.12 -14.03 13.28
CA SER A 261 -25.98 -14.51 12.48
C SER A 261 -26.17 -14.09 11.03
N LEU A 262 -25.10 -13.79 10.29
CA LEU A 262 -25.19 -13.24 8.94
C LEU A 262 -26.02 -14.14 8.00
N ALA A 263 -25.78 -15.45 8.02
CA ALA A 263 -26.49 -16.42 7.18
C ALA A 263 -28.01 -16.48 7.49
N GLU A 264 -28.38 -16.52 8.77
CA GLU A 264 -29.81 -16.54 9.15
C GLU A 264 -30.48 -15.19 8.94
N LEU A 265 -29.74 -14.09 9.13
CA LEU A 265 -30.22 -12.74 8.86
C LEU A 265 -30.53 -12.55 7.38
N GLU A 266 -29.63 -13.01 6.49
CA GLU A 266 -29.82 -12.99 5.04
C GLU A 266 -31.10 -13.70 4.64
N LYS A 267 -31.31 -14.91 5.16
CA LYS A 267 -32.50 -15.72 4.91
C LYS A 267 -33.77 -15.02 5.42
N ARG A 268 -33.75 -14.53 6.67
CA ARG A 268 -34.90 -13.85 7.28
C ARG A 268 -35.31 -12.59 6.51
N LEU A 269 -34.35 -11.84 5.96
CA LEU A 269 -34.58 -10.59 5.24
C LEU A 269 -35.10 -10.77 3.80
N LYS A 270 -35.23 -12.01 3.32
CA LYS A 270 -35.94 -12.34 2.07
C LYS A 270 -37.45 -12.57 2.28
N GLU A 271 -37.88 -12.75 3.52
CA GLU A 271 -39.26 -13.07 3.89
C GLU A 271 -40.03 -11.85 4.39
N VAL A 272 -41.37 -11.90 4.32
CA VAL A 272 -42.27 -10.84 4.83
C VAL A 272 -41.93 -10.50 6.30
N PRO A 273 -41.91 -9.22 6.71
CA PRO A 273 -42.31 -8.02 5.96
C PRO A 273 -41.20 -7.40 5.08
N PHE A 274 -40.05 -8.06 4.95
CA PHE A 274 -38.94 -7.58 4.12
C PHE A 274 -39.13 -7.96 2.65
N SER A 275 -38.29 -7.38 1.79
CA SER A 275 -38.23 -7.74 0.38
C SER A 275 -36.78 -7.74 -0.09
N PRO A 276 -36.34 -8.75 -0.87
CA PRO A 276 -34.98 -8.82 -1.36
C PRO A 276 -34.69 -7.65 -2.32
N PRO A 277 -33.57 -6.93 -2.14
CA PRO A 277 -33.23 -5.82 -3.00
C PRO A 277 -32.79 -6.29 -4.38
N LYS A 278 -33.16 -5.53 -5.42
CA LYS A 278 -32.65 -5.75 -6.78
C LYS A 278 -31.21 -5.24 -6.89
N VAL A 279 -30.27 -6.15 -7.04
CA VAL A 279 -28.83 -5.90 -7.16
C VAL A 279 -28.27 -6.59 -8.41
N GLU A 280 -27.36 -5.91 -9.10
CA GLU A 280 -26.66 -6.40 -10.29
C GLU A 280 -25.16 -6.18 -10.10
N SER A 281 -24.32 -7.09 -10.60
CA SER A 281 -22.88 -6.83 -10.67
C SER A 281 -22.60 -5.80 -11.78
N ALA A 282 -21.62 -4.93 -11.54
CA ALA A 282 -21.17 -3.99 -12.57
C ALA A 282 -20.61 -4.73 -13.79
N GLU A 283 -20.73 -4.13 -14.97
CA GLU A 283 -20.15 -4.69 -16.19
C GLU A 283 -18.63 -4.93 -16.03
N GLY A 284 -18.18 -6.12 -16.41
CA GLY A 284 -16.78 -6.56 -16.27
C GLY A 284 -16.37 -7.00 -14.85
N PHE A 285 -17.28 -7.01 -13.87
CA PHE A 285 -16.99 -7.48 -12.51
C PHE A 285 -17.54 -8.88 -12.25
N PRO A 286 -16.89 -9.67 -11.36
CA PRO A 286 -17.44 -10.93 -10.89
C PRO A 286 -18.82 -10.75 -10.28
N SER A 287 -19.67 -11.77 -10.39
CA SER A 287 -20.98 -11.81 -9.75
C SER A 287 -21.04 -12.96 -8.76
N TYR A 288 -21.86 -12.80 -7.73
CA TYR A 288 -22.19 -13.89 -6.82
C TYR A 288 -23.60 -14.39 -7.13
N ASP A 289 -23.78 -15.70 -7.11
CA ASP A 289 -25.10 -16.30 -7.12
C ASP A 289 -25.52 -16.60 -5.67
N THR A 290 -26.61 -15.97 -5.23
CA THR A 290 -27.20 -16.18 -3.89
C THR A 290 -28.21 -17.35 -3.86
N ALA A 291 -28.42 -18.04 -4.99
CA ALA A 291 -29.31 -19.20 -5.07
C ALA A 291 -28.61 -20.52 -4.69
N SER A 292 -27.28 -20.56 -4.72
CA SER A 292 -26.46 -21.68 -4.28
C SER A 292 -25.69 -21.34 -3.00
N GLU A 293 -25.37 -22.37 -2.23
CA GLU A 293 -24.43 -22.26 -1.11
C GLU A 293 -23.05 -21.91 -1.66
N GLN A 294 -22.55 -20.73 -1.29
CA GLN A 294 -21.22 -20.25 -1.67
C GLN A 294 -20.24 -20.48 -0.52
N LEU A 295 -18.99 -20.75 -0.85
CA LEU A 295 -17.92 -20.79 0.15
C LEU A 295 -17.74 -19.40 0.79
N HIS A 296 -17.48 -19.38 2.09
CA HIS A 296 -17.24 -18.13 2.81
C HIS A 296 -15.93 -17.48 2.39
N GLU A 297 -16.04 -16.24 1.92
CA GLU A 297 -14.92 -15.33 1.72
C GLU A 297 -15.32 -13.89 2.07
N ALA A 298 -14.34 -13.05 2.38
CA ALA A 298 -14.57 -11.67 2.85
C ALA A 298 -15.42 -10.84 1.88
N GLY A 299 -15.15 -10.94 0.57
CA GLY A 299 -15.90 -10.23 -0.47
C GLY A 299 -17.37 -10.65 -0.55
N TYR A 300 -17.66 -11.94 -0.38
CA TYR A 300 -19.02 -12.47 -0.35
C TYR A 300 -19.76 -12.04 0.92
N ASP A 301 -19.15 -12.20 2.09
CA ASP A 301 -19.77 -11.81 3.37
C ASP A 301 -20.04 -10.29 3.42
N ALA A 302 -19.15 -9.46 2.87
CA ALA A 302 -19.37 -8.02 2.73
C ALA A 302 -20.54 -7.69 1.77
N TYR A 303 -20.66 -8.43 0.67
CA TYR A 303 -21.80 -8.30 -0.25
C TYR A 303 -23.12 -8.64 0.44
N ILE A 304 -23.20 -9.80 1.12
CA ILE A 304 -24.38 -10.22 1.88
C ILE A 304 -24.73 -9.22 2.99
N THR A 305 -23.73 -8.71 3.71
CA THR A 305 -23.90 -7.67 4.72
C THR A 305 -24.53 -6.41 4.12
N GLY A 306 -24.08 -5.99 2.94
CA GLY A 306 -24.67 -4.88 2.20
C GLY A 306 -26.14 -5.12 1.82
N LEU A 307 -26.50 -6.33 1.38
CA LEU A 307 -27.89 -6.69 1.08
C LEU A 307 -28.76 -6.65 2.35
N CYS A 308 -28.26 -7.19 3.46
CA CYS A 308 -28.97 -7.17 4.74
C CYS A 308 -29.29 -5.72 5.17
N PHE A 309 -28.29 -4.83 5.09
CA PHE A 309 -28.49 -3.41 5.35
C PHE A 309 -29.56 -2.80 4.44
N ILE A 310 -29.51 -3.03 3.13
CA ILE A 310 -30.47 -2.47 2.18
C ILE A 310 -31.90 -2.94 2.50
N SER A 311 -32.09 -4.24 2.76
CA SER A 311 -33.40 -4.79 3.13
C SER A 311 -33.96 -4.13 4.38
N MET A 312 -33.15 -4.00 5.42
CA MET A 312 -33.54 -3.36 6.69
C MET A 312 -33.83 -1.86 6.49
N ALA A 313 -32.99 -1.14 5.76
CA ALA A 313 -33.19 0.27 5.47
C ALA A 313 -34.50 0.52 4.70
N ASN A 314 -34.79 -0.30 3.67
CA ASN A 314 -36.03 -0.17 2.91
C ASN A 314 -37.27 -0.49 3.75
N PHE A 315 -37.17 -1.45 4.67
CA PHE A 315 -38.24 -1.73 5.64
C PHE A 315 -38.56 -0.51 6.51
N LEU A 316 -37.55 0.25 6.97
CA LEU A 316 -37.80 1.50 7.70
C LEU A 316 -38.58 2.54 6.87
N GLY A 317 -38.45 2.50 5.55
CA GLY A 317 -39.20 3.35 4.63
C GLY A 317 -40.71 3.10 4.64
N SER A 318 -41.14 1.90 5.06
CA SER A 318 -42.56 1.54 5.15
C SER A 318 -43.31 2.29 6.28
N PHE A 319 -42.59 2.78 7.29
CA PHE A 319 -43.18 3.59 8.38
C PHE A 319 -43.41 5.06 8.00
N LEU A 320 -42.93 5.50 6.84
CA LEU A 320 -43.17 6.85 6.35
C LEU A 320 -44.60 7.00 5.82
N SER A 321 -45.11 8.23 5.83
CA SER A 321 -46.39 8.60 5.21
C SER A 321 -46.12 9.67 4.14
N PRO A 322 -46.14 9.36 2.83
CA PRO A 322 -46.38 8.03 2.24
C PRO A 322 -45.16 7.08 2.40
N PRO A 323 -45.39 5.75 2.36
CA PRO A 323 -44.32 4.76 2.48
C PRO A 323 -43.38 4.81 1.28
N LYS A 324 -42.09 4.56 1.53
CA LYS A 324 -41.04 4.53 0.50
C LYS A 324 -40.40 3.14 0.41
N ASN A 325 -40.41 2.57 -0.78
CA ASN A 325 -39.79 1.26 -1.05
C ASN A 325 -38.25 1.31 -1.09
N HIS A 326 -37.67 2.52 -1.16
CA HIS A 326 -36.23 2.72 -1.20
C HIS A 326 -35.81 3.82 -0.22
N VAL A 327 -34.94 3.47 0.71
CA VAL A 327 -34.36 4.42 1.67
C VAL A 327 -32.87 4.61 1.36
N SER A 328 -32.46 5.86 1.19
CA SER A 328 -31.06 6.20 0.96
C SER A 328 -30.21 5.91 2.20
N ALA A 329 -28.96 5.46 2.00
CA ALA A 329 -27.96 5.33 3.07
C ALA A 329 -27.64 6.65 3.81
N ARG A 330 -28.07 7.81 3.28
CA ARG A 330 -27.98 9.13 3.92
C ARG A 330 -29.28 9.59 4.57
N SER A 331 -30.28 8.71 4.66
CA SER A 331 -31.58 9.04 5.25
C SER A 331 -31.46 9.22 6.75
N LYS A 332 -32.20 10.20 7.29
CA LYS A 332 -32.37 10.41 8.74
C LYS A 332 -32.94 9.19 9.46
N LEU A 333 -33.66 8.31 8.74
CA LEU A 333 -34.15 7.04 9.30
C LEU A 333 -33.02 6.10 9.75
N ILE A 334 -31.81 6.26 9.19
CA ILE A 334 -30.68 5.37 9.44
C ILE A 334 -29.71 5.99 10.47
N GLU A 335 -29.74 7.31 10.66
CA GLU A 335 -28.87 8.03 11.61
C GLU A 335 -28.83 7.43 13.02
N PRO A 336 -29.94 6.94 13.62
CA PRO A 336 -29.90 6.31 14.94
C PRO A 336 -29.05 5.04 15.01
N PHE A 337 -28.67 4.43 13.88
CA PHE A 337 -27.87 3.21 13.81
C PHE A 337 -26.39 3.50 13.50
N PHE A 338 -25.99 4.76 13.31
CA PHE A 338 -24.59 5.10 13.01
C PHE A 338 -23.69 5.05 14.25
N ASN A 339 -22.45 4.59 14.04
CA ASN A 339 -21.34 4.62 15.01
C ASN A 339 -21.69 3.98 16.35
N LYS A 340 -22.25 2.76 16.31
CA LYS A 340 -22.64 1.99 17.49
C LYS A 340 -22.04 0.60 17.52
#